data_AF-A0A8H8U5Q0-F1
#
_entry.id   AF-A0A8H8U5Q0-F1
#
_cell.length_a   1.000
_cell.length_b   1.000
_cell.length_c   1.000
_cell.angle_alpha   90.00
_cell.angle_beta   90.00
_cell.angle_gamma   90.00
#
_symmetry.space_group_name_H-M   'P 1'
#
loop_
_entity.id
_entity.type
_entity.pdbx_description
1 polymer ?
#
loop_
_entity_poly.entity_id
_entity_poly.type
_entity_poly.pdbx_seq_one_letter_code
_entity_poly.pdbx_strand_id
1 'polypeptide(L)'
;MYCYGEHRSNNSDYDASVEYHANWDRLRPKSFEPIYSRPADPSQGEVWPELWYLSDCHVTAVQHLDLSKILLTVYDPRIPRLGPSHRAAIKRIEAEVNEIVKRLCGVAISNRRAPPAMNTACMAIAMCGDQFTDPREQQSILDVLVYTDTKHAWPTKEIQNRLKVAWGWMV
;
A
#
# COMPACT_ATOMS: atom_id res chain seq x y z
N MET A 1 24.92 30.64 2.41
CA MET A 1 25.36 29.68 3.44
C MET A 1 24.50 28.44 3.26
N TYR A 2 25.04 27.39 2.62
CA TYR A 2 24.33 26.14 2.40
C TYR A 2 24.54 25.26 3.63
N CYS A 3 23.48 25.04 4.40
CA CYS A 3 23.45 24.09 5.50
C CYS A 3 23.32 22.68 4.92
N TYR A 4 24.42 22.11 4.44
CA TYR A 4 24.51 20.66 4.31
C TYR A 4 24.72 20.11 5.71
N GLY A 5 23.65 19.61 6.33
CA GLY A 5 23.79 18.70 7.45
C GLY A 5 24.69 17.53 7.03
N GLU A 6 25.45 16.99 7.98
CA GLU A 6 26.36 15.86 7.76
C GLU A 6 25.64 14.76 6.96
N HIS A 7 26.02 14.63 5.69
CA HIS A 7 25.49 13.60 4.82
C HIS A 7 26.08 12.29 5.31
N ARG A 8 25.31 11.45 6.02
CA ARG A 8 25.59 10.03 6.11
C ARG A 8 25.56 9.50 4.68
N SER A 9 26.69 9.51 3.97
CA SER A 9 26.77 9.13 2.56
C SER A 9 26.59 7.63 2.33
N ASN A 10 26.25 6.88 3.37
CA ASN A 10 26.02 5.46 3.32
C ASN A 10 24.53 5.25 3.54
N ASN A 11 23.91 4.47 2.66
CA ASN A 11 22.51 4.06 2.79
C ASN A 11 22.31 3.07 3.97
N SER A 12 23.21 3.03 4.95
CA SER A 12 23.24 2.03 6.02
C SER A 12 21.96 2.00 6.84
N ASP A 13 21.35 3.16 7.12
CA ASP A 13 20.09 3.24 7.87
C ASP A 13 18.92 2.68 7.04
N TYR A 14 18.92 2.94 5.73
CA TYR A 14 17.95 2.37 4.79
C TYR A 14 18.18 0.85 4.63
N ASP A 15 19.42 0.42 4.44
CA ASP A 15 19.81 -0.98 4.29
C ASP A 15 19.44 -1.79 5.54
N ALA A 16 19.65 -1.24 6.73
CA ALA A 16 19.22 -1.84 7.98
C ALA A 16 17.69 -1.98 8.07
N SER A 17 16.94 -1.00 7.56
CA SER A 17 15.47 -1.05 7.52
C SER A 17 14.95 -2.09 6.53
N VAL A 18 15.60 -2.20 5.36
CA VAL A 18 15.31 -3.24 4.36
C VAL A 18 15.63 -4.63 4.92
N GLU A 19 16.78 -4.78 5.57
CA GLU A 19 17.18 -6.03 6.22
C GLU A 19 16.23 -6.43 7.34
N TYR A 20 15.80 -5.47 8.17
CA TYR A 20 14.80 -5.71 9.22
C TYR A 20 13.48 -6.20 8.62
N HIS A 21 12.99 -5.55 7.57
CA HIS A 21 11.76 -5.94 6.87
C HIS A 21 11.84 -7.37 6.31
N ALA A 22 12.94 -7.69 5.61
CA ALA A 22 13.18 -9.01 5.05
C ALA A 22 13.33 -10.09 6.14
N ASN A 23 14.01 -9.77 7.25
CA ASN A 23 14.16 -10.69 8.37
C ASN A 23 12.84 -10.96 9.07
N TRP A 24 11.96 -9.96 9.19
CA TRP A 24 10.64 -10.19 9.77
C TRP A 24 9.83 -11.18 8.92
N ASP A 25 9.77 -11.01 7.59
CA ASP A 25 9.05 -11.95 6.73
C ASP A 25 9.60 -13.39 6.82
N ARG A 26 10.92 -13.54 6.99
CA ARG A 26 11.59 -14.85 7.13
C ARG A 26 11.41 -15.50 8.50
N LEU A 27 11.45 -14.71 9.58
CA LEU A 27 11.50 -15.22 10.95
C LEU A 27 10.12 -15.30 11.60
N ARG A 28 9.06 -14.86 10.91
CA ARG A 28 7.74 -14.82 11.51
C ARG A 28 7.19 -16.18 11.88
N PRO A 29 6.50 -16.29 13.04
CA PRO A 29 5.72 -17.47 13.34
C PRO A 29 4.68 -17.72 12.25
N LYS A 30 4.39 -18.99 11.95
CA LYS A 30 3.37 -19.39 10.98
C LYS A 30 1.97 -18.84 11.29
N SER A 31 1.69 -18.44 12.53
CA SER A 31 0.42 -17.79 12.89
C SER A 31 0.19 -16.45 12.18
N PHE A 32 1.25 -15.83 11.65
CA PHE A 32 1.16 -14.62 10.82
C PHE A 32 0.93 -14.91 9.33
N GLU A 33 0.86 -16.18 8.93
CA GLU A 33 0.36 -16.55 7.61
C GLU A 33 -1.17 -16.49 7.59
N PRO A 34 -1.79 -16.11 6.46
CA PRO A 34 -3.23 -16.14 6.35
C PRO A 34 -3.74 -17.59 6.47
N ILE A 35 -4.81 -17.80 7.25
CA ILE A 35 -5.48 -19.10 7.38
C ILE A 35 -6.24 -19.47 6.10
N TYR A 36 -6.55 -18.48 5.26
CA TYR A 36 -7.10 -18.65 3.93
C TYR A 36 -6.53 -17.57 3.00
N SER A 37 -6.10 -17.98 1.81
CA SER A 37 -5.55 -17.09 0.79
C SER A 37 -6.08 -17.50 -0.58
N ARG A 38 -6.64 -16.52 -1.29
CA ARG A 38 -7.08 -16.67 -2.67
C ARG A 38 -6.71 -15.42 -3.47
N PRO A 39 -6.05 -15.56 -4.64
CA PRO A 39 -5.79 -14.42 -5.52
C PRO A 39 -7.11 -13.86 -6.06
N ALA A 40 -7.10 -12.58 -6.41
CA ALA A 40 -8.19 -11.98 -7.19
C ALA A 40 -8.29 -12.67 -8.56
N ASP A 41 -9.50 -12.84 -9.08
CA ASP A 41 -9.77 -13.24 -10.45
C ASP A 41 -10.23 -12.04 -11.30
N PRO A 42 -9.33 -11.39 -12.07
CA PRO A 42 -9.68 -10.27 -12.94
C PRO A 42 -10.70 -10.62 -14.03
N SER A 43 -10.81 -11.90 -14.42
CA SER A 43 -11.80 -12.36 -15.41
C SER A 43 -13.22 -12.28 -14.87
N GLN A 44 -13.39 -12.39 -13.55
CA GLN A 44 -14.66 -12.24 -12.84
C GLN A 44 -14.90 -10.81 -12.33
N GLY A 45 -14.00 -9.87 -12.64
CA GLY A 45 -14.11 -8.49 -12.17
C GLY A 45 -13.56 -8.27 -10.77
N GLU A 46 -12.90 -9.26 -10.16
CA GLU A 46 -12.31 -9.10 -8.84
C GLU A 46 -11.00 -8.30 -8.92
N VAL A 47 -10.85 -7.34 -8.01
CA VAL A 47 -9.64 -6.50 -7.90
C VAL A 47 -8.78 -6.93 -6.70
N TRP A 48 -9.41 -7.39 -5.63
CA TRP A 48 -8.75 -7.63 -4.35
C TRP A 48 -8.53 -9.11 -4.10
N PRO A 49 -7.36 -9.51 -3.59
CA PRO A 49 -7.19 -10.86 -3.07
C PRO A 49 -8.01 -11.04 -1.79
N GLU A 50 -8.32 -12.28 -1.48
CA GLU A 50 -9.03 -12.65 -0.25
C GLU A 50 -8.04 -13.28 0.73
N LEU A 51 -7.86 -12.62 1.89
CA LEU A 51 -6.81 -12.93 2.86
C LEU A 51 -7.38 -12.90 4.27
N TRP A 52 -7.55 -14.07 4.87
CA TRP A 52 -8.15 -14.21 6.19
C TRP A 52 -7.06 -14.53 7.20
N TYR A 53 -7.07 -13.82 8.32
CA TYR A 53 -6.07 -14.00 9.38
C TYR A 53 -6.72 -14.49 10.67
N LEU A 54 -5.89 -15.06 11.54
CA LEU A 54 -6.35 -15.66 12.79
C LEU A 54 -6.97 -14.64 13.77
N SER A 55 -6.51 -13.39 13.77
CA SER A 55 -7.05 -12.31 14.61
C SER A 55 -6.63 -10.92 14.14
N ASP A 56 -7.25 -9.88 14.70
CA ASP A 56 -6.99 -8.47 14.39
C ASP A 56 -5.54 -8.03 14.64
N CYS A 57 -4.83 -8.64 15.60
CA CYS A 57 -3.42 -8.33 15.83
C CYS A 57 -2.53 -8.84 14.67
N HIS A 58 -2.86 -10.00 14.09
CA HIS A 58 -2.16 -10.52 12.92
C HIS A 58 -2.43 -9.61 11.72
N VAL A 59 -3.69 -9.21 11.50
CA VAL A 59 -4.09 -8.25 10.46
C VAL A 59 -3.32 -6.94 10.59
N THR A 60 -3.31 -6.35 11.78
CA THR A 60 -2.63 -5.09 12.04
C THR A 60 -1.13 -5.22 11.76
N ALA A 61 -0.47 -6.27 12.26
CA ALA A 61 0.96 -6.47 12.07
C ALA A 61 1.35 -6.63 10.58
N VAL A 62 0.61 -7.44 9.82
CA VAL A 62 0.92 -7.65 8.39
C VAL A 62 0.67 -6.39 7.56
N GLN A 63 -0.37 -5.63 7.85
CA GLN A 63 -0.64 -4.40 7.11
C GLN A 63 0.38 -3.29 7.43
N HIS A 64 0.89 -3.20 8.66
CA HIS A 64 1.96 -2.26 8.97
C HIS A 64 3.27 -2.64 8.28
N LEU A 65 3.56 -3.95 8.19
CA LEU A 65 4.67 -4.47 7.39
C LEU A 65 4.55 -4.09 5.90
N ASP A 66 3.35 -4.26 5.33
CA ASP A 66 3.07 -3.91 3.94
C ASP A 66 3.21 -2.39 3.72
N LEU A 67 2.75 -1.57 4.67
CA LEU A 67 2.93 -0.12 4.62
C LEU A 67 4.41 0.29 4.69
N SER A 68 5.19 -0.32 5.58
CA SER A 68 6.64 -0.12 5.64
C SER A 68 7.30 -0.51 4.31
N LYS A 69 6.82 -1.58 3.66
CA LYS A 69 7.31 -1.98 2.34
C LYS A 69 7.06 -0.90 1.29
N ILE A 70 5.86 -0.29 1.26
CA ILE A 70 5.57 0.84 0.37
C ILE A 70 6.60 1.95 0.56
N LEU A 71 6.86 2.35 1.81
CA LEU A 71 7.82 3.42 2.11
C LEU A 71 9.24 3.04 1.66
N LEU A 72 9.69 1.83 1.95
CA LEU A 72 11.01 1.36 1.51
C LEU A 72 11.13 1.36 -0.02
N THR A 73 10.12 0.88 -0.73
CA THR A 73 10.11 0.85 -2.20
C THR A 73 10.13 2.26 -2.81
N VAL A 74 9.32 3.20 -2.29
CA VAL A 74 9.20 4.57 -2.82
C VAL A 74 10.42 5.43 -2.49
N TYR A 75 11.00 5.26 -1.31
CA TYR A 75 12.11 6.08 -0.81
C TYR A 75 13.48 5.40 -0.97
N ASP A 76 13.64 4.43 -1.88
CA ASP A 76 14.93 3.80 -2.13
C ASP A 76 15.95 4.87 -2.63
N PRO A 77 17.04 5.15 -1.89
CA PRO A 77 18.01 6.18 -2.23
C PRO A 77 18.79 5.89 -3.52
N ARG A 78 18.67 4.67 -4.06
CA ARG A 78 19.37 4.19 -5.25
C ARG A 78 18.54 4.41 -6.52
N ILE A 79 17.32 4.95 -6.42
CA ILE A 79 16.48 5.29 -7.57
C ILE A 79 17.20 6.35 -8.44
N PRO A 80 17.44 6.08 -9.73
CA PRO A 80 18.06 7.07 -10.63
C PRO A 80 17.21 8.33 -10.69
N ARG A 81 17.80 9.52 -10.61
CA ARG A 81 17.03 10.80 -10.54
C ARG A 81 16.54 11.34 -11.88
N LEU A 82 17.08 10.83 -12.99
CA LEU A 82 16.91 11.39 -14.33
C LEU A 82 17.05 10.32 -15.42
N GLY A 83 16.38 10.55 -16.54
CA GLY A 83 16.60 9.83 -17.80
C GLY A 83 15.75 8.58 -17.98
N PRO A 84 16.02 7.77 -19.02
CA PRO A 84 15.28 6.55 -19.30
C PRO A 84 15.26 5.55 -18.14
N SER A 85 16.38 5.41 -17.42
CA SER A 85 16.51 4.54 -16.26
C SER A 85 15.62 4.98 -15.10
N HIS A 86 15.44 6.29 -14.88
CA HIS A 86 14.50 6.82 -13.89
C HIS A 86 13.06 6.45 -14.25
N ARG A 87 12.63 6.67 -15.50
CA ARG A 87 11.27 6.30 -15.93
C ARG A 87 10.99 4.81 -15.78
N ALA A 88 11.96 3.97 -16.11
CA ALA A 88 11.84 2.52 -15.93
C ALA A 88 11.79 2.13 -14.44
N ALA A 89 12.54 2.82 -13.57
CA ALA A 89 12.49 2.61 -12.13
C ALA A 89 11.12 3.00 -11.55
N ILE A 90 10.60 4.20 -11.89
CA ILE A 90 9.28 4.66 -11.43
C ILE A 90 8.18 3.70 -11.83
N LYS A 91 8.13 3.25 -13.09
CA LYS A 91 7.13 2.25 -13.52
C LYS A 91 7.18 0.95 -12.73
N ARG A 92 8.37 0.49 -12.36
CA ARG A 92 8.53 -0.72 -11.53
C ARG A 92 8.05 -0.49 -10.09
N ILE A 93 8.37 0.68 -9.53
CA ILE A 93 7.93 1.09 -8.19
C ILE A 93 6.42 1.20 -8.15
N GLU A 94 5.79 1.90 -9.10
CA GLU A 94 4.34 2.02 -9.21
C GLU A 94 3.67 0.65 -9.28
N ALA A 95 4.20 -0.27 -10.10
CA ALA A 95 3.69 -1.63 -10.20
C ALA A 95 3.79 -2.40 -8.87
N GLU A 96 4.95 -2.34 -8.20
CA GLU A 96 5.12 -3.02 -6.90
C GLU A 96 4.22 -2.42 -5.82
N VAL A 97 4.16 -1.09 -5.72
CA VAL A 97 3.31 -0.39 -4.75
C VAL A 97 1.84 -0.68 -5.01
N ASN A 98 1.39 -0.73 -6.27
CA ASN A 98 0.01 -1.08 -6.60
C ASN A 98 -0.36 -2.48 -6.10
N GLU A 99 0.52 -3.46 -6.25
CA GLU A 99 0.27 -4.81 -5.73
C GLU A 99 0.21 -4.83 -4.19
N ILE A 100 1.04 -4.04 -3.51
CA ILE A 100 0.98 -3.92 -2.05
C ILE A 100 -0.32 -3.21 -1.61
N VAL A 101 -0.75 -2.15 -2.30
CA VAL A 101 -2.02 -1.46 -2.03
C VAL A 101 -3.21 -2.40 -2.25
N LYS A 102 -3.21 -3.21 -3.32
CA LYS A 102 -4.24 -4.23 -3.57
C LYS A 102 -4.29 -5.26 -2.46
N ARG A 103 -3.13 -5.75 -2.01
CA ARG A 103 -3.04 -6.65 -0.87
C ARG A 103 -3.61 -6.03 0.40
N LEU A 104 -3.24 -4.79 0.74
CA LEU A 104 -3.76 -4.06 1.90
C LEU A 104 -5.28 -3.91 1.86
N CYS A 105 -5.85 -3.58 0.69
CA CYS A 105 -7.28 -3.50 0.48
C CYS A 105 -7.96 -4.87 0.62
N GLY A 106 -7.36 -5.93 0.07
CA GLY A 106 -7.85 -7.30 0.21
C GLY A 106 -7.89 -7.79 1.66
N VAL A 107 -6.84 -7.50 2.44
CA VAL A 107 -6.81 -7.78 3.89
C VAL A 107 -7.93 -6.99 4.59
N ALA A 108 -8.08 -5.70 4.32
CA ALA A 108 -9.09 -4.87 4.96
C ALA A 108 -10.52 -5.34 4.65
N ILE A 109 -10.80 -5.66 3.38
CA ILE A 109 -12.11 -6.14 2.92
C ILE A 109 -12.45 -7.52 3.47
N SER A 110 -11.45 -8.41 3.57
CA SER A 110 -11.63 -9.75 4.15
C SER A 110 -11.86 -9.67 5.67
N ASN A 111 -11.39 -8.60 6.32
CA ASN A 111 -11.41 -8.43 7.78
C ASN A 111 -12.16 -7.14 8.19
N ARG A 112 -13.27 -6.81 7.52
CA ARG A 112 -14.07 -5.57 7.71
C ARG A 112 -14.50 -5.27 9.15
N ARG A 113 -14.51 -6.28 10.03
CA ARG A 113 -14.85 -6.12 11.45
C ARG A 113 -13.71 -5.54 12.29
N ALA A 114 -12.51 -5.42 11.73
CA ALA A 114 -11.34 -4.80 12.35
C ALA A 114 -11.17 -3.37 11.79
N PRO A 115 -11.66 -2.31 12.48
CA PRO A 115 -11.52 -0.93 12.01
C PRO A 115 -10.08 -0.50 11.68
N PRO A 116 -9.03 -0.93 12.44
CA PRO A 116 -7.65 -0.60 12.08
C PRO A 116 -7.27 -1.04 10.67
N ALA A 117 -7.84 -2.14 10.18
CA ALA A 117 -7.49 -2.68 8.89
C ALA A 117 -7.96 -1.80 7.73
N MET A 118 -9.16 -1.24 7.88
CA MET A 118 -9.72 -0.28 6.93
C MET A 118 -8.94 1.03 6.95
N ASN A 119 -8.53 1.50 8.14
CA ASN A 119 -7.74 2.73 8.26
C ASN A 119 -6.38 2.60 7.58
N THR A 120 -5.67 1.48 7.78
CA THR A 120 -4.37 1.26 7.12
C THR A 120 -4.51 1.17 5.59
N ALA A 121 -5.56 0.52 5.08
CA ALA A 121 -5.84 0.52 3.65
C ALA A 121 -6.14 1.93 3.11
N CYS A 122 -6.95 2.73 3.82
CA CYS A 122 -7.21 4.12 3.45
C CYS A 122 -5.95 4.98 3.42
N MET A 123 -5.02 4.77 4.37
CA MET A 123 -3.73 5.48 4.38
C MET A 123 -2.87 5.11 3.16
N ALA A 124 -2.79 3.84 2.80
CA ALA A 124 -2.07 3.41 1.60
C ALA A 124 -2.70 3.97 0.31
N ILE A 125 -4.03 3.95 0.22
CA ILE A 125 -4.78 4.60 -0.87
C ILE A 125 -4.50 6.11 -0.91
N ALA A 126 -4.45 6.78 0.24
CA ALA A 126 -4.17 8.20 0.28
C ALA A 126 -2.75 8.51 -0.24
N MET A 127 -1.76 7.69 0.09
CA MET A 127 -0.37 7.92 -0.32
C MET A 127 -0.12 7.59 -1.79
N CYS A 128 -0.75 6.52 -2.31
CA CYS A 128 -0.34 5.93 -3.59
C CYS A 128 -1.51 5.61 -4.54
N GLY A 129 -2.75 5.96 -4.19
CA GLY A 129 -3.94 5.61 -4.97
C GLY A 129 -4.05 6.34 -6.31
N ASP A 130 -3.37 7.48 -6.47
CA ASP A 130 -3.40 8.29 -7.68
C ASP A 130 -2.69 7.65 -8.87
N GLN A 131 -1.71 6.76 -8.63
CA GLN A 131 -0.97 6.05 -9.67
C GLN A 131 -1.77 4.92 -10.36
N PHE A 132 -2.97 4.59 -9.86
CA PHE A 132 -3.84 3.59 -10.48
C PHE A 132 -4.46 4.11 -11.78
N THR A 133 -4.39 3.29 -12.84
CA THR A 133 -4.81 3.68 -14.19
C THR A 133 -6.00 2.88 -14.74
N ASP A 134 -6.27 1.69 -14.20
CA ASP A 134 -7.43 0.90 -14.58
C ASP A 134 -8.71 1.48 -13.92
N PRO A 135 -9.72 1.90 -14.70
CA PRO A 135 -10.97 2.42 -14.16
C PRO A 135 -11.67 1.49 -13.17
N ARG A 136 -11.54 0.17 -13.34
CA ARG A 136 -12.12 -0.82 -12.42
C ARG A 136 -11.43 -0.79 -11.06
N GLU A 137 -10.10 -0.70 -11.08
CA GLU A 137 -9.31 -0.58 -9.85
C GLU A 137 -9.60 0.76 -9.16
N GLN A 138 -9.65 1.86 -9.92
CA GLN A 138 -10.01 3.19 -9.42
C GLN A 138 -11.39 3.21 -8.75
N GLN A 139 -12.41 2.62 -9.38
CA GLN A 139 -13.74 2.50 -8.79
C GLN A 139 -13.72 1.66 -7.51
N SER A 140 -13.01 0.53 -7.53
CA SER A 140 -12.89 -0.35 -6.36
C SER A 140 -12.20 0.37 -5.18
N ILE A 141 -11.20 1.23 -5.46
CA ILE A 141 -10.53 2.08 -4.46
C ILE A 141 -11.54 3.05 -3.83
N LEU A 142 -12.39 3.70 -4.64
CA LEU A 142 -13.42 4.59 -4.11
C LEU A 142 -14.42 3.83 -3.24
N ASP A 143 -14.81 2.62 -3.63
CA ASP A 143 -15.75 1.81 -2.85
C ASP A 143 -15.18 1.49 -1.45
N VAL A 144 -13.86 1.23 -1.34
CA VAL A 144 -13.17 1.07 -0.05
C VAL A 144 -13.24 2.34 0.79
N LEU A 145 -12.95 3.50 0.19
CA LEU A 145 -12.98 4.79 0.88
C LEU A 145 -14.39 5.16 1.36
N VAL A 146 -15.40 4.98 0.50
CA VAL A 146 -16.82 5.26 0.80
C VAL A 146 -17.34 4.31 1.87
N TYR A 147 -16.99 3.02 1.78
CA TYR A 147 -17.34 2.06 2.83
C TYR A 147 -16.75 2.49 4.18
N THR A 148 -15.50 2.95 4.20
CA THR A 148 -14.84 3.39 5.44
C THR A 148 -15.48 4.65 6.04
N ASP A 149 -15.81 5.64 5.21
CA ASP A 149 -16.51 6.87 5.64
C ASP A 149 -17.87 6.56 6.26
N THR A 150 -18.64 5.70 5.58
CA THR A 150 -20.03 5.39 5.98
C THR A 150 -20.12 4.44 7.17
N LYS A 151 -19.17 3.51 7.34
CA LYS A 151 -19.23 2.46 8.38
C LYS A 151 -18.30 2.68 9.56
N HIS A 152 -17.22 3.43 9.39
CA HIS A 152 -16.22 3.66 10.44
C HIS A 152 -16.07 5.14 10.83
N ALA A 153 -16.88 6.05 10.25
CA ALA A 153 -16.84 7.49 10.49
C ALA A 153 -15.44 8.11 10.28
N TRP A 154 -14.62 7.49 9.43
CA TRP A 154 -13.30 8.00 9.07
C TRP A 154 -13.45 8.91 7.83
N PRO A 155 -13.12 10.20 7.93
CA PRO A 155 -13.42 11.16 6.86
C PRO A 155 -12.51 10.92 5.64
N THR A 156 -13.00 10.18 4.64
CA THR A 156 -12.24 9.91 3.40
C THR A 156 -12.62 10.84 2.23
N LYS A 157 -13.60 11.72 2.40
CA LYS A 157 -14.12 12.57 1.30
C LYS A 157 -13.03 13.37 0.57
N GLU A 158 -12.09 13.93 1.32
CA GLU A 158 -10.99 14.70 0.73
C GLU A 158 -10.07 13.81 -0.12
N ILE A 159 -9.79 12.59 0.36
CA ILE A 159 -9.02 11.60 -0.39
C ILE A 159 -9.78 11.21 -1.67
N GLN A 160 -11.08 10.95 -1.58
CA GLN A 160 -11.92 10.60 -2.73
C GLN A 160 -11.90 11.70 -3.80
N ASN A 161 -12.06 12.97 -3.40
CA ASN A 161 -12.07 14.10 -4.34
C ASN A 161 -10.71 14.27 -5.02
N ARG A 162 -9.63 14.24 -4.24
CA ARG A 162 -8.26 14.33 -4.78
C ARG A 162 -7.96 13.22 -5.78
N LEU A 163 -8.35 11.98 -5.49
CA LEU A 163 -8.13 10.85 -6.40
C LEU A 163 -8.94 10.99 -7.70
N LYS A 164 -10.21 11.39 -7.61
CA LYS A 164 -11.04 11.66 -8.80
C LYS A 164 -10.43 12.72 -9.70
N VAL A 165 -9.85 13.79 -9.14
CA VAL A 165 -9.12 14.81 -9.92
C VAL A 165 -7.85 14.21 -10.53
N ALA A 166 -7.05 13.48 -9.75
CA ALA A 166 -5.82 12.86 -10.23
C ALA A 166 -6.05 11.87 -11.38
N TRP A 167 -7.15 11.11 -11.34
CA TRP A 167 -7.56 10.18 -12.40
C TRP A 167 -8.29 10.85 -13.57
N GLY A 168 -8.53 12.17 -13.51
CA GLY A 168 -9.19 12.93 -14.57
C GLY A 168 -10.70 12.72 -14.67
N TRP A 169 -11.36 12.27 -13.60
CA TRP A 169 -12.82 12.07 -13.57
C TRP A 169 -13.58 13.38 -13.36
N MET A 170 -12.93 14.40 -12.80
CA MET A 170 -13.48 15.73 -12.60
C MET A 170 -12.47 16.75 -13.14
N VAL A 171 -13.01 17.79 -13.80
CA VAL A 171 -12.24 18.93 -14.34
C VAL A 171 -12.37 20.11 -13.38
#